data_AF-A0AAW0JBK2-F1
#
_entry.id   AF-A0AAW0JBK2-F1
#
_cell.length_a   1.000
_cell.length_b   1.000
_cell.length_c   1.000
_cell.angle_alpha   90.00
_cell.angle_beta   90.00
_cell.angle_gamma   90.00
#
_symmetry.space_group_name_H-M   'P 1'
#
loop_
_entity.id
_entity.type
_entity.pdbx_description
1 polymer ?
#
loop_
_entity_poly.entity_id
_entity_poly.type
_entity_poly.pdbx_seq_one_letter_code
_entity_poly.pdbx_strand_id
1 'polypeptide(L)' 'MTGSNEFNLNQPPEDGISSVKFSPNTSQFLLVSSWDTSVRLYDVPANSMRLKYQHTGAVLDCAFYVGGLSFCPCPLTELV' A
#
# COMPACT_ATOMS: atom_id res chain seq x y z
N MET A 1 5.07 -26.58 -2.62
CA MET A 1 4.78 -26.15 -3.99
C MET A 1 4.56 -24.64 -3.94
N THR A 2 5.65 -23.87 -3.86
CA THR A 2 5.60 -22.41 -4.02
C THR A 2 5.66 -22.17 -5.52
N GLY A 3 4.61 -21.56 -6.07
CA GLY A 3 4.49 -21.36 -7.50
C GLY A 3 5.57 -20.41 -7.97
N SER A 4 6.23 -20.70 -9.09
CA SER A 4 7.32 -19.89 -9.67
C SER A 4 6.93 -18.47 -10.10
N ASN A 5 5.80 -17.93 -9.61
CA ASN A 5 5.21 -16.63 -9.96
C ASN A 5 5.05 -15.70 -8.75
N GLU A 6 5.55 -16.07 -7.57
CA GLU A 6 5.52 -15.23 -6.37
C GLU A 6 6.93 -14.80 -5.98
N PHE A 7 7.09 -13.54 -5.56
CA PHE A 7 8.35 -13.03 -5.05
C PHE A 7 8.09 -12.09 -3.87
N ASN A 8 9.02 -12.11 -2.91
CA ASN A 8 8.93 -11.24 -1.73
C ASN A 8 9.49 -9.85 -2.05
N LEU A 9 8.81 -8.81 -1.57
CA LEU A 9 9.30 -7.44 -1.66
C LEU A 9 10.35 -7.18 -0.58
N ASN A 10 11.37 -6.41 -0.94
CA ASN A 10 12.37 -5.94 0.01
C ASN A 10 11.75 -5.02 1.06
N GLN A 11 12.22 -5.12 2.30
CA GLN A 11 11.75 -4.33 3.45
C GLN A 11 10.24 -4.50 3.71
N PRO A 12 9.80 -5.72 4.09
CA PRO A 12 8.40 -5.94 4.46
C PRO A 12 8.02 -5.09 5.69
N PRO A 13 6.74 -4.78 5.87
CA PRO A 13 6.23 -4.16 7.09
C PRO A 13 6.60 -4.98 8.33
N GLU A 14 6.80 -4.30 9.46
CA GLU A 14 7.14 -4.95 10.73
C GLU A 14 5.91 -5.53 11.44
N ASP A 15 4.71 -5.10 11.04
CA ASP A 15 3.43 -5.50 11.62
C ASP A 15 2.42 -5.87 10.51
N GLY A 16 1.16 -6.12 10.88
CA GLY A 16 0.09 -6.51 9.97
C GLY A 16 -0.14 -5.49 8.84
N ILE A 17 -0.36 -6.00 7.63
CA ILE A 17 -0.74 -5.18 6.47
C ILE A 17 -2.25 -4.96 6.53
N SER A 18 -2.66 -3.70 6.51
CA SER A 18 -4.08 -3.32 6.57
C SER A 18 -4.70 -3.30 5.18
N SER A 19 -3.99 -2.69 4.22
CA SER A 19 -4.47 -2.49 2.86
C SER A 19 -3.32 -2.43 1.87
N VAL A 20 -3.57 -2.94 0.66
CA VAL A 20 -2.64 -2.86 -0.47
C VAL A 20 -3.40 -2.36 -1.70
N LYS A 21 -2.81 -1.40 -2.42
CA LYS A 21 -3.37 -0.87 -3.65
C LYS A 21 -2.28 -0.77 -4.71
N PHE A 22 -2.61 -1.12 -5.94
CA PHE A 22 -1.74 -0.87 -7.09
C PHE A 22 -2.01 0.52 -7.65
N SER A 23 -0.95 1.14 -8.18
CA SER A 23 -1.08 2.39 -8.92
C SER A 23 -1.90 2.14 -10.19
N PRO A 24 -3.01 2.86 -10.38
CA PRO A 24 -3.93 2.63 -11.48
C PRO A 24 -3.44 3.18 -12.82
N ASN A 25 -2.43 4.05 -12.82
CA ASN A 25 -1.84 4.57 -14.06
C ASN A 25 -0.81 3.59 -14.63
N THR A 26 0.11 3.13 -13.79
CA THR A 26 1.32 2.46 -14.27
C THR A 26 1.43 1.00 -13.81
N SER A 27 0.63 0.56 -12.81
CA SER A 27 0.72 -0.76 -12.16
C SER A 27 2.10 -1.18 -11.63
N GLN A 28 3.12 -0.31 -11.75
CA GLN A 28 4.48 -0.52 -11.29
C GLN A 28 4.63 -0.23 -9.80
N PHE A 29 3.81 0.68 -9.29
CA PHE A 29 3.86 1.06 -7.88
C PHE A 29 2.79 0.35 -7.08
N LEU A 30 3.19 -0.18 -5.93
CA LEU A 30 2.31 -0.80 -4.95
C LEU A 30 2.37 0.04 -3.67
N LEU A 31 1.22 0.55 -3.25
CA LEU A 31 1.05 1.23 -1.97
C LEU A 31 0.57 0.22 -0.94
N VAL A 32 1.20 0.24 0.23
CA VAL A 32 0.94 -0.69 1.32
C VAL A 32 0.80 0.14 2.60
N SER A 33 -0.33 -0.01 3.29
CA SER A 33 -0.51 0.50 4.65
C SER A 33 -0.37 -0.63 5.66
N SER A 34 0.22 -0.32 6.80
CA SER A 34 0.42 -1.28 7.87
C SER A 34 0.07 -0.70 9.24
N TRP A 35 -0.28 -1.59 10.15
CA TRP A 35 -0.47 -1.33 11.57
C TRP A 35 0.81 -0.88 12.27
N ASP A 36 1.98 -1.02 11.63
CA ASP A 36 3.26 -0.47 12.09
C ASP A 36 3.32 1.08 12.00
N THR A 37 2.18 1.73 11.77
CA THR A 37 2.01 3.16 11.56
C THR A 37 2.77 3.68 10.34
N SER A 38 3.11 2.81 9.38
CA SER A 38 3.80 3.20 8.16
C SER A 38 3.00 2.92 6.89
N VAL A 39 3.15 3.82 5.93
CA VAL A 39 2.71 3.68 4.55
C VAL A 39 3.94 3.56 3.67
N ARG A 40 4.04 2.47 2.94
CA ARG A 40 5.20 2.16 2.10
C ARG A 40 4.77 2.12 0.64
N LEU A 41 5.53 2.78 -0.21
CA LEU A 41 5.40 2.70 -1.66
C LEU A 41 6.51 1.82 -2.20
N TYR A 42 6.14 0.69 -2.77
CA TYR A 42 7.04 -0.24 -3.42
C TYR A 42 7.01 -0.06 -4.92
N ASP A 43 8.18 -0.20 -5.52
CA ASP A 43 8.37 -0.40 -6.94
C ASP A 43 8.48 -1.92 -7.18
N VAL A 44 7.44 -2.49 -7.80
CA VAL A 44 7.31 -3.92 -8.05
C VAL A 44 8.36 -4.42 -9.06
N PRO A 45 8.58 -3.79 -10.23
CA PRO A 45 9.61 -4.25 -11.16
C PRO A 45 11.03 -4.06 -10.62
N ALA A 46 11.29 -3.01 -9.83
CA ALA A 46 12.61 -2.81 -9.22
C ALA A 46 12.80 -3.55 -7.88
N ASN A 47 11.75 -4.17 -7.33
CA ASN A 47 11.71 -4.78 -6.00
C ASN A 47 12.37 -3.90 -4.93
N SER A 48 11.95 -2.63 -4.86
CA SER A 48 12.57 -1.64 -4.00
C SER A 48 11.53 -0.72 -3.38
N MET A 49 11.68 -0.42 -2.09
CA MET A 49 10.85 0.57 -1.41
C MET A 49 11.28 1.97 -1.85
N ARG A 50 10.39 2.71 -2.50
CA ARG A 50 10.64 4.07 -2.98
C ARG A 50 10.43 5.10 -1.88
N LEU A 51 9.34 4.95 -1.14
CA LEU A 51 8.94 5.88 -0.10
C LEU A 51 8.42 5.12 1.12
N LYS A 52 8.69 5.66 2.29
CA LYS A 52 8.09 5.25 3.56
C LYS A 52 7.63 6.52 4.27
N TYR A 53 6.33 6.59 4.51
CA TYR A 53 5.70 7.62 5.33
C TYR A 53 5.35 7.01 6.68
N GLN A 54 5.73 7.69 7.75
CA GLN A 54 5.37 7.28 9.10
C GLN A 54 4.25 8.20 9.60
N HIS A 55 3.15 7.60 10.01
CA HIS A 55 2.02 8.25 10.66
C HIS A 55 2.15 8.13 12.18
N THR A 56 1.43 8.98 12.90
CA THR A 56 1.36 8.93 14.37
C THR A 56 0.41 7.85 14.90
N GLY A 57 -0.36 7.21 14.02
CA GLY A 57 -1.34 6.17 14.34
C GLY A 57 -1.35 5.04 13.31
N ALA A 58 -2.06 3.95 13.64
CA ALA A 58 -2.16 2.78 12.78
C ALA A 58 -2.92 3.11 11.51
N VAL A 59 -2.33 2.82 10.35
CA VAL A 59 -2.91 3.18 9.07
C VAL A 59 -3.87 2.08 8.63
N LEU A 60 -5.14 2.41 8.44
CA LEU A 60 -6.19 1.43 8.20
C LEU A 60 -6.42 1.18 6.71
N ASP A 61 -6.36 2.23 5.89
CA ASP A 61 -6.52 2.12 4.44
C ASP A 61 -5.63 3.12 3.71
N CYS A 62 -5.26 2.79 2.48
CA CYS A 62 -4.55 3.69 1.60
C CYS A 62 -5.17 3.64 0.21
N ALA A 63 -5.18 4.78 -0.50
CA ALA A 63 -5.74 4.89 -1.83
C ALA A 63 -4.88 5.80 -2.71
N PHE A 64 -4.75 5.43 -3.99
CA PHE A 64 -4.15 6.31 -4.99
C PHE A 64 -5.16 7.35 -5.44
N TYR A 65 -4.72 8.60 -5.48
CA TYR A 65 -5.49 9.65 -6.12
C TYR A 65 -5.43 9.48 -7.65
N VAL A 66 -6.58 9.23 -8.27
CA VAL A 66 -6.75 9.26 -9.73
C VAL A 66 -7.73 10.36 -10.03
N GLY A 67 -7.31 11.36 -10.79
CA GLY A 67 -8.18 12.43 -11.24
C GLY A 67 -9.28 11.87 -12.14
N GLY A 68 -10.46 11.62 -11.57
CA GLY A 68 -11.64 11.16 -12.31
C GLY A 68 -12.53 10.22 -11.50
N LEU A 69 -13.17 10.77 -10.45
CA LEU A 69 -14.40 10.25 -9.84
C LEU A 69 -14.44 8.72 -9.60
N SER A 70 -13.93 8.31 -8.44
CA SER A 70 -14.55 7.20 -7.71
C SER A 70 -14.86 7.69 -6.30
N PHE A 71 -16.07 8.22 -6.14
CA PHE A 71 -16.68 8.31 -4.83
C PHE A 71 -16.77 6.87 -4.30
N CYS A 72 -15.97 6.53 -3.30
CA CYS A 72 -16.34 5.44 -2.40
C CYS A 72 -17.31 6.06 -1.37
N PRO A 73 -18.64 5.86 -1.48
CA PRO A 73 -19.55 6.23 -0.41
C PRO A 73 -19.41 5.17 0.68
N CYS A 74 -18.32 5.20 1.43
CA CYS A 74 -18.22 4.49 2.70
C CYS A 74 -18.37 5.55 3.79
N PRO A 75 -19.59 5.84 4.26
CA PRO A 75 -19.72 6.56 5.51
C PRO A 75 -19.25 5.59 6.60
N LEU A 76 -18.38 6.09 7.48
CA LEU A 76 -17.82 5.37 8.64
C LEU A 76 -16.68 4.42 8.28
N THR A 77 -15.45 4.93 8.33
CA THR A 77 -14.49 4.58 9.39
C THR A 77 -13.28 5.47 9.16
N GLU A 78 -12.74 6.00 10.26
CA GLU A 78 -11.61 6.92 10.32
C GLU A 78 -10.47 6.49 9.38
N LEU A 79 -10.17 7.32 8.37
CA LEU A 79 -8.91 7.22 7.64
C LEU A 79 -7.81 7.73 8.59
N VAL A 80 -7.16 6.79 9.27
CA VAL A 80 -5.79 6.96 9.76
C VAL A 80 -4.87 6.30 8.75
#